data_AF-A0AAV3M2I2-F1
#
_entry.id   AF-A0AAV3M2I2-F1
#
_cell.length_a   1.000
_cell.length_b   1.000
_cell.length_c   1.000
_cell.angle_alpha   90.00
_cell.angle_beta   90.00
_cell.angle_gamma   90.00
#
_symmetry.space_group_name_H-M   'P 1'
#
loop_
_entity.id
_entity.type
_entity.pdbx_description
1 polymer ?
#
loop_
_entity_poly.entity_id
_entity_poly.type
_entity_poly.pdbx_seq_one_letter_code
_entity_poly.pdbx_strand_id
1 'polypeptide(L)'
;MADDICLHKSNLKGIFKTLSEVTETGKRYRVKITEWRDLRTIPMNKTWRMWVETTGDWLRARGVVIDIKNGAGEVVLSKPITNEETHEYFVGHWLGRDENGEREKTSKMDKARMLHMMEKHEQWCIEKGIPIIIPNNSEYMKLKEQQER
;
A
#
# COMPACT_ATOMS: atom_id res chain seq x y z
N MET A 1 5.63 17.96 -4.98
CA MET A 1 6.16 16.59 -5.04
C MET A 1 7.02 16.54 -6.28
N ALA A 2 8.27 16.10 -6.17
CA ALA A 2 9.11 15.95 -7.35
C ALA A 2 8.66 14.67 -8.06
N ASP A 3 8.34 14.78 -9.35
CA ASP A 3 8.00 13.61 -10.17
C ASP A 3 9.29 12.84 -10.46
N ASP A 4 9.30 11.54 -10.12
CA ASP A 4 10.44 10.67 -10.38
C ASP A 4 10.56 10.38 -11.89
N ILE A 5 11.79 10.22 -12.39
CA ILE A 5 12.06 9.90 -13.80
C ILE A 5 12.57 8.47 -13.89
N CYS A 6 11.90 7.64 -14.71
CA CYS A 6 12.36 6.30 -15.03
C CYS A 6 13.61 6.37 -15.92
N LEU A 7 14.79 6.10 -15.35
CA LEU A 7 16.05 6.02 -16.10
C LEU A 7 16.07 4.74 -16.94
N HIS A 8 16.04 4.87 -18.27
CA HIS A 8 16.07 3.74 -19.20
C HIS A 8 16.94 4.05 -20.42
N LYS A 9 17.48 3.02 -21.08
CA LYS A 9 18.36 3.21 -22.27
C LYS A 9 17.72 4.07 -23.36
N SER A 10 16.39 4.06 -23.49
CA SER A 10 15.65 4.83 -24.48
C SER A 10 15.62 6.34 -24.24
N ASN A 11 15.83 6.80 -23.00
CA ASN A 11 15.76 8.22 -22.63
C ASN A 11 17.08 8.80 -22.07
N LEU A 12 18.13 7.98 -22.04
CA LEU A 12 19.42 8.31 -21.44
C LEU A 12 20.01 9.62 -21.97
N LYS A 13 19.98 9.85 -23.30
CA LYS A 13 20.46 11.11 -23.90
C LYS A 13 19.72 12.35 -23.39
N GLY A 14 18.41 12.25 -23.21
CA GLY A 14 17.59 13.35 -22.70
C GLY A 14 17.91 13.66 -21.23
N ILE A 15 18.04 12.62 -20.40
CA ILE A 15 18.38 12.78 -18.98
C ILE A 15 19.77 13.41 -18.82
N PHE A 16 20.77 12.95 -19.56
CA PHE A 16 22.12 13.54 -19.50
C PHE A 16 22.12 15.02 -19.90
N LYS A 17 21.34 15.40 -20.92
CA LYS A 17 21.20 16.82 -21.31
C LYS A 17 20.64 17.66 -20.16
N THR A 18 19.56 17.21 -19.52
CA THR A 18 18.95 17.90 -18.38
C THR A 18 19.92 18.00 -17.19
N LEU A 19 20.67 16.93 -16.89
CA LEU A 19 21.66 16.96 -15.83
C LEU A 19 22.75 18.01 -16.10
N SER A 20 23.25 18.10 -17.34
CA SER A 20 24.21 19.13 -17.73
C SER A 20 23.66 20.54 -17.53
N GLU A 21 22.45 20.82 -18.05
CA GLU A 21 21.79 22.14 -17.90
C GLU A 21 21.60 22.52 -16.43
N VAL A 22 21.23 21.56 -15.58
CA VAL A 22 21.02 21.81 -14.14
C VAL A 22 22.34 22.12 -13.42
N THR A 23 23.45 21.51 -13.84
CA THR A 23 24.77 21.78 -13.23
C THR A 23 25.32 23.18 -13.54
N GLU A 24 24.88 23.81 -14.63
CA GLU A 24 25.30 25.18 -15.01
C GLU A 24 24.71 26.26 -14.08
N THR A 25 23.69 25.92 -13.28
CA THR A 25 23.02 26.88 -12.38
C THR A 25 23.84 27.28 -11.15
N GLY A 26 25.00 26.64 -10.92
CA GLY A 26 25.86 26.88 -9.74
C GLY A 26 25.30 26.36 -8.40
N LYS A 27 24.11 25.74 -8.41
CA LYS A 27 23.51 25.11 -7.24
C LYS A 27 24.04 23.68 -7.04
N ARG A 28 23.89 23.16 -5.82
CA ARG A 28 24.26 21.78 -5.48
C ARG A 28 23.01 20.91 -5.46
N TYR A 29 23.06 19.80 -6.19
CA TYR A 29 21.95 18.84 -6.30
C TYR A 29 22.36 17.49 -5.72
N ARG A 30 21.39 16.74 -5.20
CA ARG A 30 21.54 15.35 -4.77
C ARG A 30 20.81 14.46 -5.76
N VAL A 31 21.51 13.50 -6.35
CA VAL A 31 20.92 12.46 -7.21
C VAL A 31 20.88 11.15 -6.42
N LYS A 32 19.71 10.52 -6.38
CA LYS A 32 19.55 9.17 -5.84
C LYS A 32 19.07 8.28 -6.97
N ILE A 33 19.85 7.26 -7.31
CA ILE A 33 19.47 6.26 -8.31
C ILE A 33 19.04 5.01 -7.55
N THR A 34 17.84 4.56 -7.82
CA THR A 34 17.28 3.31 -7.30
C THR A 34 16.69 2.53 -8.47
N GLU A 35 16.59 1.21 -8.30
CA GLU A 35 15.87 0.37 -9.26
C GLU A 35 14.43 0.91 -9.45
N TRP A 36 14.00 1.00 -10.71
CA TRP A 36 12.64 1.42 -11.01
C TRP A 36 11.67 0.31 -10.67
N ARG A 37 10.66 0.63 -9.87
CA ARG A 37 9.53 -0.26 -9.60
C ARG A 37 8.26 0.54 -9.78
N ASP A 38 7.33 -0.03 -10.53
CA ASP A 38 6.04 0.60 -10.68
C ASP A 38 5.33 0.65 -9.33
N LEU A 39 4.83 1.83 -8.98
CA LEU A 39 3.94 1.99 -7.85
C LEU A 39 2.64 1.23 -8.05
N ARG A 40 1.94 0.95 -6.95
CA ARG A 40 0.61 0.36 -7.00
C ARG A 40 -0.30 1.15 -7.93
N THR A 41 -1.18 0.44 -8.62
CA THR A 41 -2.13 1.07 -9.53
C THR A 41 -3.44 1.42 -8.82
N ILE A 42 -4.29 2.20 -9.49
CA ILE A 42 -5.65 2.49 -9.03
C ILE A 42 -6.53 1.22 -9.04
N PRO A 43 -6.56 0.38 -10.10
CA PRO A 43 -7.35 -0.86 -10.09
C PRO A 43 -6.97 -1.83 -8.97
N MET A 44 -5.67 -2.00 -8.70
CA MET A 44 -5.19 -2.85 -7.61
C MET A 44 -5.65 -2.31 -6.26
N ASN A 45 -5.51 -1.00 -6.03
CA ASN A 45 -5.99 -0.36 -4.80
C ASN A 45 -7.51 -0.41 -4.64
N LYS A 46 -8.28 -0.33 -5.73
CA LYS A 46 -9.74 -0.48 -5.70
C LYS A 46 -10.14 -1.88 -5.22
N THR A 47 -9.45 -2.91 -5.71
CA THR A 47 -9.66 -4.31 -5.28
C THR A 47 -9.37 -4.45 -3.79
N TRP A 48 -8.25 -3.89 -3.31
CA TRP A 48 -7.92 -3.86 -1.89
C TRP A 48 -8.99 -3.18 -1.03
N ARG A 49 -9.49 -2.01 -1.45
CA ARG A 49 -10.50 -1.27 -0.68
C ARG A 49 -11.83 -2.02 -0.59
N MET A 50 -12.21 -2.76 -1.63
CA MET A 50 -13.37 -3.67 -1.59
C MET A 50 -13.19 -4.80 -0.56
N TRP A 51 -11.99 -5.37 -0.44
CA TRP A 51 -11.71 -6.39 0.58
C TRP A 51 -11.72 -5.82 2.00
N VAL A 52 -11.17 -4.62 2.18
CA VAL A 52 -11.23 -3.88 3.45
C VAL A 52 -12.67 -3.59 3.86
N GLU A 53 -13.54 -3.24 2.93
CA GLU A 53 -14.96 -3.04 3.21
C GLU A 53 -15.64 -4.35 3.67
N THR A 54 -15.43 -5.43 2.91
CA THR A 54 -15.97 -6.77 3.24
C THR A 54 -15.51 -7.24 4.62
N THR A 55 -14.22 -7.09 4.92
CA THR A 55 -13.66 -7.49 6.23
C THR A 55 -14.06 -6.54 7.34
N GLY A 56 -14.18 -5.23 7.06
CA GLY A 56 -14.70 -4.24 7.99
C GLY A 56 -16.13 -4.57 8.43
N ASP A 57 -17.00 -4.92 7.48
CA ASP A 57 -18.36 -5.39 7.77
C ASP A 57 -18.35 -6.68 8.61
N TRP A 58 -17.51 -7.64 8.24
CA TRP A 58 -17.36 -8.89 8.97
C TRP A 58 -16.89 -8.70 10.42
N LEU A 59 -16.00 -7.73 10.67
CA LEU A 59 -15.51 -7.35 12.00
C LEU A 59 -16.61 -6.65 12.80
N ARG A 60 -17.32 -5.68 12.19
CA ARG A 60 -18.44 -4.97 12.83
C ARG A 60 -19.56 -5.93 13.22
N ALA A 61 -19.89 -6.89 12.38
CA ALA A 61 -20.90 -7.92 12.68
C ALA A 61 -20.55 -8.79 13.89
N ARG A 62 -19.27 -8.82 14.30
CA ARG A 62 -18.76 -9.52 15.49
C ARG A 62 -18.55 -8.61 16.70
N GLY A 63 -19.01 -7.37 16.62
CA GLY A 63 -18.91 -6.40 17.71
C GLY A 63 -17.50 -5.83 17.89
N VAL A 64 -16.62 -5.90 16.88
CA VAL A 64 -15.30 -5.29 16.97
C VAL A 64 -15.44 -3.76 17.00
N VAL A 65 -14.90 -3.17 18.06
CA VAL A 65 -14.90 -1.72 18.31
C VAL A 65 -13.47 -1.19 18.43
N ILE A 66 -13.33 0.10 18.21
CA ILE A 66 -12.13 0.87 18.51
C ILE A 66 -12.40 1.73 19.74
N ASP A 67 -11.54 1.56 20.74
CA ASP A 67 -11.54 2.37 21.94
C ASP A 67 -10.76 3.67 21.71
N ILE A 68 -11.42 4.78 21.96
CA ILE A 68 -10.84 6.11 21.96
C ILE A 68 -10.42 6.41 23.40
N LYS A 69 -9.13 6.68 23.59
CA LYS A 69 -8.53 6.92 24.90
C LYS A 69 -8.22 8.39 25.12
N ASN A 70 -8.37 8.87 26.35
CA ASN A 70 -7.90 10.19 26.75
C ASN A 70 -6.37 10.21 26.94
N GLY A 71 -5.82 11.38 27.29
CA GLY A 71 -4.38 11.53 27.57
C GLY A 71 -3.86 10.72 28.75
N ALA A 72 -4.74 10.22 29.62
CA ALA A 72 -4.41 9.31 30.73
C ALA A 72 -4.49 7.82 30.32
N GLY A 73 -4.91 7.51 29.08
CA GLY A 73 -5.05 6.15 28.57
C GLY A 73 -6.37 5.46 28.91
N GLU A 74 -7.31 6.16 29.55
CA GLU A 74 -8.64 5.64 29.88
C GLU A 74 -9.55 5.68 28.66
N VAL A 75 -10.34 4.64 28.46
CA VAL A 75 -11.33 4.58 27.36
C VAL A 75 -12.47 5.54 27.67
N VAL A 76 -12.64 6.54 26.82
CA VAL A 76 -13.70 7.55 26.94
C VAL A 76 -14.88 7.30 25.99
N LEU A 77 -14.63 6.57 24.91
CA LEU A 77 -15.64 6.20 23.93
C LEU A 77 -15.21 4.93 23.20
N SER A 78 -16.15 4.04 22.93
CA SER A 78 -15.95 2.91 22.02
C SER A 78 -16.89 3.08 20.83
N LYS A 79 -16.38 2.87 19.61
CA LYS A 79 -17.18 2.94 18.39
C LYS A 79 -16.91 1.74 17.49
N PRO A 80 -17.87 1.31 16.64
CA PRO A 80 -17.60 0.28 15.64
C PRO A 80 -16.39 0.64 14.76
N ILE A 81 -15.59 -0.36 14.41
CA ILE A 81 -14.43 -0.16 13.53
C ILE A 81 -14.87 0.34 12.15
N THR A 82 -14.21 1.38 11.65
CA THR A 82 -14.46 1.96 10.32
C THR A 82 -13.65 1.25 9.24
N ASN A 83 -13.99 1.46 7.96
CA ASN A 83 -13.23 0.90 6.85
C ASN A 83 -11.80 1.49 6.78
N GLU A 84 -11.60 2.74 7.19
CA GLU A 84 -10.24 3.30 7.25
C GLU A 84 -9.44 2.67 8.38
N GLU A 85 -10.00 2.51 9.58
CA GLU A 85 -9.30 1.82 10.67
C GLU A 85 -9.00 0.35 10.33
N THR A 86 -9.91 -0.30 9.61
CA THR A 86 -9.69 -1.66 9.09
C THR A 86 -8.51 -1.68 8.10
N HIS A 87 -8.45 -0.70 7.19
CA HIS A 87 -7.32 -0.52 6.28
C HIS A 87 -6.01 -0.33 7.05
N GLU A 88 -5.97 0.62 7.99
CA GLU A 88 -4.78 0.94 8.76
C GLU A 88 -4.30 -0.25 9.60
N TYR A 89 -5.24 -0.95 10.24
CA TYR A 89 -4.96 -2.15 11.02
C TYR A 89 -4.29 -3.22 10.15
N PHE A 90 -4.90 -3.60 9.04
CA PHE A 90 -4.38 -4.69 8.23
C PHE A 90 -3.08 -4.35 7.52
N VAL A 91 -2.90 -3.10 7.07
CA VAL A 91 -1.61 -2.67 6.49
C VAL A 91 -0.49 -2.84 7.51
N GLY A 92 -0.69 -2.35 8.75
CA GLY A 92 0.31 -2.50 9.81
C GLY A 92 0.48 -3.95 10.29
N HIS A 93 -0.60 -4.73 10.29
CA HIS A 93 -0.57 -6.13 10.71
C HIS A 93 0.20 -7.02 9.72
N TRP A 94 0.02 -6.81 8.40
CA TRP A 94 0.64 -7.65 7.38
C TRP A 94 2.07 -7.28 7.04
N LEU A 95 2.39 -5.98 7.08
CA LEU A 95 3.69 -5.46 6.66
C LEU A 95 4.58 -5.03 7.81
N GLY A 96 4.02 -4.99 9.04
CA GLY A 96 4.71 -4.48 10.22
C GLY A 96 4.66 -2.96 10.31
N ARG A 97 5.42 -2.45 11.29
CA ARG A 97 5.61 -1.02 11.55
C ARG A 97 7.10 -0.75 11.61
N ASP A 98 7.49 0.47 11.28
CA ASP A 98 8.88 0.91 11.37
C ASP A 98 9.32 1.15 12.84
N GLU A 99 10.56 1.61 13.01
CA GLU A 99 11.15 1.94 14.32
C GLU A 99 10.40 3.01 15.11
N ASN A 100 9.60 3.85 14.42
CA ASN A 100 8.77 4.89 15.02
C ASN A 100 7.33 4.40 15.28
N GLY A 101 7.04 3.13 14.95
CA GLY A 101 5.70 2.56 15.04
C GLY A 101 4.77 2.99 13.89
N GLU A 102 5.29 3.60 12.83
CA GLU A 102 4.49 4.00 11.67
C GLU A 102 4.29 2.82 10.71
N ARG A 103 3.10 2.74 10.11
CA ARG A 103 2.79 1.76 9.05
C ARG A 103 3.25 2.29 7.70
N GLU A 104 3.53 1.40 6.76
CA GLU A 104 3.76 1.79 5.38
C GLU A 104 2.54 2.49 4.75
N LYS A 105 2.78 3.52 3.94
CA LYS A 105 1.72 4.19 3.17
C LYS A 105 1.50 3.45 1.86
N THR A 106 0.32 2.87 1.68
CA THR A 106 -0.01 2.12 0.45
C THR A 106 0.18 2.94 -0.82
N SER A 107 -0.03 4.26 -0.78
CA SER A 107 0.22 5.16 -1.94
C SER A 107 1.68 5.20 -2.40
N LYS A 108 2.63 4.78 -1.57
CA LYS A 108 4.07 4.72 -1.87
C LYS A 108 4.57 3.30 -2.10
N MET A 109 3.70 2.29 -2.04
CA MET A 109 4.09 0.91 -2.25
C MET A 109 4.29 0.63 -3.74
N ASP A 110 5.31 -0.17 -4.05
CA ASP A 110 5.42 -0.81 -5.35
C ASP A 110 4.37 -1.92 -5.52
N LYS A 111 4.14 -2.36 -6.76
CA LYS A 111 3.17 -3.42 -7.08
C LYS A 111 3.45 -4.73 -6.34
N ALA A 112 4.72 -5.12 -6.24
CA ALA A 112 5.10 -6.39 -5.59
C ALA A 112 4.80 -6.37 -4.09
N ARG A 113 5.08 -5.25 -3.42
CA ARG A 113 4.77 -5.03 -2.00
C ARG A 113 3.27 -5.02 -1.75
N MET A 114 2.51 -4.36 -2.62
CA MET A 114 1.05 -4.36 -2.54
C MET A 114 0.47 -5.78 -2.74
N LEU A 115 1.02 -6.55 -3.68
CA LEU A 115 0.59 -7.92 -3.97
C LEU A 115 0.81 -8.83 -2.76
N HIS A 116 2.02 -8.82 -2.19
CA HIS A 116 2.36 -9.57 -0.98
C HIS A 116 1.42 -9.26 0.19
N MET A 117 1.07 -7.98 0.38
CA MET A 117 0.08 -7.58 1.39
C MET A 117 -1.30 -8.19 1.12
N MET A 118 -1.75 -8.14 -0.14
CA MET A 118 -3.05 -8.69 -0.55
C MET A 118 -3.08 -10.22 -0.40
N GLU A 119 -2.03 -10.94 -0.76
CA GLU A 119 -1.93 -12.40 -0.59
C GLU A 119 -2.02 -12.83 0.88
N LYS A 120 -1.30 -12.13 1.77
CA LYS A 120 -1.43 -12.36 3.22
C LYS A 120 -2.87 -12.17 3.69
N HIS A 121 -3.55 -11.15 3.19
CA HIS A 121 -4.93 -10.86 3.56
C HIS A 121 -5.92 -11.88 2.98
N GLU A 122 -5.73 -12.30 1.73
CA GLU A 122 -6.52 -13.37 1.09
C GLU A 122 -6.41 -14.66 1.91
N GLN A 123 -5.18 -15.08 2.23
CA GLN A 123 -4.93 -16.28 3.04
C GLN A 123 -5.63 -16.20 4.40
N TRP A 124 -5.54 -15.07 5.09
CA TRP A 124 -6.25 -14.86 6.35
C TRP A 124 -7.77 -14.90 6.19
N CYS A 125 -8.31 -14.34 5.11
CA CYS A 125 -9.75 -14.41 4.80
C CYS A 125 -10.20 -15.86 4.58
N ILE A 126 -9.40 -16.67 3.87
CA ILE A 126 -9.65 -18.11 3.68
C ILE A 126 -9.69 -18.82 5.04
N GLU A 127 -8.69 -18.60 5.89
CA GLU A 127 -8.61 -19.22 7.23
C GLU A 127 -9.78 -18.84 8.14
N LYS A 128 -10.32 -17.62 8.01
CA LYS A 128 -11.46 -17.12 8.78
C LYS A 128 -12.82 -17.40 8.13
N GLY A 129 -12.85 -17.99 6.94
CA GLY A 129 -14.09 -18.20 6.18
C GLY A 129 -14.78 -16.89 5.78
N ILE A 130 -14.00 -15.85 5.44
CA ILE A 130 -14.52 -14.55 4.99
C ILE A 130 -14.60 -14.55 3.47
N PRO A 131 -15.80 -14.37 2.89
CA PRO A 131 -15.98 -14.43 1.44
C PRO A 131 -15.58 -13.10 0.78
N ILE A 132 -14.29 -12.90 0.53
CA ILE A 132 -13.81 -11.79 -0.30
C ILE A 132 -14.01 -12.11 -1.80
N ILE A 133 -14.37 -11.09 -2.58
CA ILE A 133 -14.56 -11.24 -4.03
C ILE A 133 -13.23 -10.99 -4.74
N ILE A 134 -12.79 -11.94 -5.56
CA ILE A 134 -11.58 -11.82 -6.37
C ILE A 134 -11.97 -11.89 -7.85
N PRO A 135 -12.04 -10.76 -8.57
CA PRO A 135 -12.41 -10.77 -9.99
C PRO A 135 -11.32 -11.43 -10.84
N ASN A 136 -11.69 -12.37 -11.71
CA ASN A 136 -10.75 -13.09 -12.60
C ASN A 136 -9.85 -12.15 -13.42
N ASN A 137 -10.40 -11.02 -13.90
CA ASN A 137 -9.65 -10.04 -14.70
C ASN A 137 -8.96 -8.94 -13.88
N SER A 138 -8.95 -9.06 -12.55
CA SER A 138 -8.30 -8.08 -11.68
C SER A 138 -6.77 -8.09 -11.87
N GLU A 139 -6.14 -6.95 -11.62
CA GLU A 139 -4.68 -6.86 -11.64
C GLU A 139 -4.03 -7.77 -10.59
N TYR A 140 -4.69 -7.94 -9.44
CA TYR A 140 -4.27 -8.89 -8.41
C TYR A 140 -4.15 -10.31 -8.96
N MET A 141 -5.20 -10.84 -9.60
CA MET A 141 -5.18 -12.20 -10.17
C MET A 141 -4.12 -12.36 -11.24
N LYS A 142 -3.99 -11.39 -12.14
CA LYS A 142 -2.97 -11.43 -13.19
C LYS A 142 -1.55 -11.46 -12.63
N LEU A 143 -1.27 -10.69 -11.58
CA LEU A 143 0.05 -10.67 -10.96
C LEU A 143 0.33 -11.95 -10.16
N LYS A 144 -0.68 -12.49 -9.47
CA LYS A 144 -0.58 -13.78 -8.75
C LYS A 144 -0.26 -14.93 -9.71
N GLU A 145 -1.01 -15.04 -10.81
CA GLU A 145 -0.76 -16.04 -11.87
C GLU A 145 0.63 -15.91 -12.51
N GLN A 146 1.19 -14.70 -12.57
CA GLN A 146 2.55 -14.49 -13.09
C GLN A 146 3.63 -14.98 -12.13
N GLN A 147 3.38 -14.99 -10.81
CA GLN A 147 4.34 -15.53 -9.83
C GLN A 147 4.32 -17.06 -9.77
N GLU A 148 3.17 -17.68 -10.05
CA GLU A 148 3.00 -19.14 -10.04
C GLU A 148 3.50 -19.84 -11.31
N ARG A 149 3.97 -19.07 -12.31
CA ARG A 149 4.55 -19.55 -13.57
C ARG A 149 6.07 -19.55 -13.53
#